data_AF-A0A8J7YZ61-F1
#
_entry.id   AF-A0A8J7YZ61-F1
#
_cell.length_a   1.000
_cell.length_b   1.000
_cell.length_c   1.000
_cell.angle_alpha   90.00
_cell.angle_beta   90.00
_cell.angle_gamma   90.00
#
_symmetry.space_group_name_H-M   'P 1'
#
loop_
_entity.id
_entity.type
_entity.pdbx_description
1 polymer ?
#
loop_
_entity_poly.entity_id
_entity_poly.type
_entity_poly.pdbx_seq_one_letter_code
_entity_poly.pdbx_strand_id
1 'polypeptide(L)'
;MASKSELQTTLKEKYGVNKNISQELNQEECERLLVLLSRDQGLIKLVTSFSQKNSSLGRNNANFGRMRSDAERKLESLKAQYHELEASIQTLETSKLALEDKKRRLEQEREALETDTKKLSSENIALAFKVEALTSQNDELFDANEQLKKDNKDLKNIVDAIRFRLARDTKALLQYEDNELRKALIRLFRWTLG
;
A
#
# COMPACT_ATOMS: atom_id res chain seq x y z
N MET A 1 -17.18 -87.79 31.60
CA MET A 1 -17.12 -86.52 32.33
C MET A 1 -16.99 -85.41 31.31
N ALA A 2 -17.72 -84.30 31.48
CA ALA A 2 -17.66 -83.17 30.55
C ALA A 2 -16.26 -82.55 30.60
N SER A 3 -15.74 -82.07 29.46
CA SER A 3 -14.42 -81.45 29.41
C SER A 3 -14.41 -80.10 30.13
N LYS A 4 -13.25 -79.65 30.63
CA LYS A 4 -13.09 -78.33 31.27
C LYS A 4 -13.67 -77.20 30.41
N SER A 5 -13.47 -77.25 29.09
CA SER A 5 -14.04 -76.29 28.14
C SER A 5 -15.56 -76.33 28.06
N GLU A 6 -16.18 -77.51 28.11
CA GLU A 6 -17.64 -77.67 28.12
C GLU A 6 -18.25 -77.11 29.42
N LEU A 7 -17.60 -77.36 30.55
CA LEU A 7 -18.04 -76.83 31.86
C LEU A 7 -17.94 -75.30 31.92
N GLN A 8 -16.84 -74.72 31.42
CA GLN A 8 -16.67 -73.27 31.32
C GLN A 8 -17.69 -72.63 30.36
N THR A 9 -17.98 -73.29 29.24
CA THR A 9 -18.99 -72.82 28.27
C THR A 9 -20.38 -72.84 28.91
N THR A 10 -20.71 -73.89 29.65
CA THR A 10 -21.98 -74.01 30.38
C THR A 10 -22.13 -72.95 31.47
N LEU A 11 -21.07 -72.66 32.24
CA LEU A 11 -21.05 -71.59 33.25
C LEU A 11 -21.23 -70.20 32.63
N LYS A 12 -20.67 -69.97 31.44
CA LYS A 12 -20.80 -68.71 30.70
C LYS A 12 -22.19 -68.55 30.09
N GLU A 13 -22.72 -69.58 29.43
CA GLU A 13 -23.98 -69.50 28.69
C GLU A 13 -25.20 -69.53 29.62
N LYS A 14 -25.20 -70.37 30.66
CA LYS A 14 -26.35 -70.52 31.56
C LYS A 14 -26.34 -69.54 32.73
N TYR A 15 -25.17 -69.20 33.25
CA TYR A 15 -25.04 -68.41 34.47
C TYR A 15 -24.29 -67.08 34.23
N GLY A 16 -23.84 -66.81 33.00
CA GLY A 16 -23.19 -65.54 32.67
C GLY A 16 -21.84 -65.32 33.37
N VAL A 17 -21.18 -66.40 33.83
CA VAL A 17 -19.87 -66.33 34.50
C VAL A 17 -18.81 -65.95 33.47
N ASN A 18 -18.03 -64.90 33.78
CA ASN A 18 -17.01 -64.38 32.87
C ASN A 18 -15.93 -65.43 32.56
N LYS A 19 -15.52 -65.51 31.30
CA LYS A 19 -14.46 -66.41 30.82
C LYS A 19 -13.15 -66.20 31.58
N ASN A 20 -12.83 -64.96 31.97
CA ASN A 20 -11.61 -64.67 32.73
C ASN A 20 -11.65 -65.28 34.15
N ILE A 21 -12.83 -65.41 34.73
CA ILE A 21 -13.02 -66.02 36.06
C ILE A 21 -13.01 -67.55 35.92
N SER A 22 -13.68 -68.08 34.89
CA SER A 22 -13.77 -69.53 34.70
C SER A 22 -12.49 -70.16 34.16
N GLN A 23 -11.60 -69.39 33.54
CA GLN A 23 -10.30 -69.84 33.05
C GLN A 23 -9.30 -70.18 34.17
N GLU A 24 -9.34 -69.42 35.27
CA GLU A 24 -8.46 -69.62 36.43
C GLU A 24 -8.87 -70.83 37.27
N LEU A 25 -10.13 -71.27 37.18
CA LEU A 25 -10.64 -72.45 37.88
C LEU A 25 -10.15 -73.75 37.23
N ASN A 26 -9.86 -74.76 38.05
CA ASN A 26 -9.60 -76.12 37.59
C ASN A 26 -10.91 -76.91 37.33
N GLN A 27 -10.81 -78.10 36.72
CA GLN A 27 -11.99 -78.83 36.24
C GLN A 27 -12.94 -79.22 37.39
N GLU A 28 -12.40 -79.69 38.52
CA GLU A 28 -13.17 -80.03 39.71
C GLU A 28 -13.86 -78.80 40.33
N GLU A 29 -13.19 -77.65 40.35
CA GLU A 29 -13.78 -76.39 40.80
C GLU A 29 -14.96 -75.96 39.92
N CYS A 30 -14.84 -76.09 38.58
CA CYS A 30 -15.95 -75.80 37.67
C CYS A 30 -17.17 -76.73 37.91
N GLU A 31 -16.93 -78.01 38.18
CA GLU A 31 -18.00 -78.97 38.50
C GLU A 31 -18.68 -78.65 39.83
N ARG A 32 -17.91 -78.36 40.89
CA ARG A 32 -18.46 -77.96 42.19
C ARG A 32 -19.30 -76.68 42.09
N LEU A 33 -18.86 -75.72 41.29
CA LEU A 33 -19.54 -74.45 41.10
C LEU A 33 -20.87 -74.63 40.35
N LEU A 34 -20.91 -75.52 39.35
CA LEU A 34 -22.15 -75.91 38.68
C LEU A 34 -23.14 -76.63 39.60
N VAL A 35 -22.65 -77.50 40.49
CA VAL A 35 -23.49 -78.19 41.48
C VAL A 35 -24.07 -77.20 42.49
N LEU A 36 -23.29 -76.22 42.96
CA LEU A 36 -23.78 -75.18 43.86
C LEU A 36 -24.82 -74.26 43.19
N LEU A 37 -24.54 -73.83 41.97
CA LEU A 37 -25.44 -72.98 41.18
C LEU A 37 -26.70 -73.71 40.68
N SER A 38 -26.73 -75.04 40.69
CA SER A 38 -27.93 -75.81 40.37
C SER A 38 -28.81 -76.08 41.60
N ARG A 39 -28.24 -76.01 42.81
CA ARG A 39 -28.95 -76.26 44.08
C ARG A 39 -29.54 -75.01 44.72
N ASP A 40 -28.85 -73.87 44.65
CA ASP A 40 -29.26 -72.66 45.37
C ASP A 40 -29.76 -71.56 44.43
N GLN A 41 -31.07 -71.35 44.46
CA GLN A 41 -31.77 -70.38 43.62
C GLN A 41 -31.46 -68.92 44.00
N GLY A 42 -31.06 -68.64 45.24
CA GLY A 42 -30.60 -67.32 45.67
C GLY A 42 -29.24 -66.96 45.10
N LEU A 43 -28.33 -67.93 45.08
CA LEU A 43 -27.01 -67.84 44.43
C LEU A 43 -27.13 -67.59 42.92
N ILE A 44 -28.07 -68.26 42.24
CA ILE A 44 -28.35 -68.00 40.81
C ILE A 44 -28.79 -66.54 40.57
N LYS A 45 -29.73 -66.03 41.38
CA LYS A 45 -30.22 -64.64 41.24
C LYS A 45 -29.10 -63.62 41.45
N LEU A 46 -28.23 -63.88 42.42
CA LEU A 46 -27.09 -63.02 42.72
C LEU A 46 -26.08 -63.01 41.55
N VAL A 47 -25.67 -64.19 41.06
CA VAL A 47 -24.75 -64.32 39.93
C VAL A 47 -25.33 -63.69 38.66
N THR A 48 -26.62 -63.86 38.40
CA THR A 48 -27.31 -63.25 37.26
C THR A 48 -27.33 -61.73 37.38
N SER A 49 -27.64 -61.18 38.56
CA SER A 49 -27.61 -59.73 38.83
C SER A 49 -26.22 -59.14 38.64
N PHE A 50 -25.17 -59.81 39.15
CA PHE A 50 -23.80 -59.39 38.93
C PHE A 50 -23.40 -59.48 37.46
N SER A 51 -23.77 -60.53 36.74
CA SER A 51 -23.50 -60.68 35.31
C SER A 51 -24.15 -59.57 34.47
N GLN A 52 -25.41 -59.23 34.78
CA GLN A 52 -26.12 -58.11 34.16
C GLN A 52 -25.46 -56.76 34.47
N LYS A 53 -25.08 -56.52 35.73
CA LYS A 53 -24.40 -55.29 36.13
C LYS A 53 -23.04 -55.18 35.44
N ASN A 54 -22.28 -56.26 35.36
CA ASN A 54 -20.96 -56.28 34.71
C ASN A 54 -21.08 -56.03 33.20
N SER A 55 -22.11 -56.60 32.56
CA SER A 55 -22.43 -56.32 31.15
C SER A 55 -22.80 -54.85 30.93
N SER A 56 -23.58 -54.24 31.84
CA SER A 56 -23.92 -52.81 31.81
C SER A 56 -22.67 -51.94 32.00
N LEU A 57 -21.80 -52.28 32.95
CA LEU A 57 -20.53 -51.57 33.18
C LEU A 57 -19.62 -51.66 31.95
N GLY A 58 -19.51 -52.83 31.32
CA GLY A 58 -18.74 -53.01 30.09
C GLY A 58 -19.24 -52.11 28.95
N ARG A 59 -20.57 -52.05 28.74
CA ARG A 59 -21.17 -51.15 27.73
C ARG A 59 -20.91 -49.68 28.06
N ASN A 60 -21.06 -49.28 29.32
CA ASN A 60 -20.82 -47.92 29.76
C ASN A 60 -19.35 -47.54 29.58
N ASN A 61 -18.41 -48.42 29.94
CA ASN A 61 -16.98 -48.16 29.80
C ASN A 61 -16.58 -48.02 28.32
N ALA A 62 -17.13 -48.86 27.44
CA ALA A 62 -16.94 -48.72 26.00
C ALA A 62 -17.55 -47.41 25.47
N ASN A 63 -18.69 -46.97 26.01
CA ASN A 63 -19.28 -45.68 25.65
C ASN A 63 -18.41 -44.50 26.09
N PHE A 64 -17.98 -44.47 27.35
CA PHE A 64 -17.09 -43.43 27.85
C PHE A 64 -15.74 -43.41 27.14
N GLY A 65 -15.19 -44.57 26.79
CA GLY A 65 -13.98 -44.66 25.97
C GLY A 65 -14.14 -44.00 24.60
N ARG A 66 -15.27 -44.22 23.92
CA ARG A 66 -15.59 -43.55 22.65
C ARG A 66 -15.74 -42.04 22.83
N MET A 67 -16.52 -41.60 23.81
CA MET A 67 -16.70 -40.17 24.10
C MET A 67 -15.38 -39.48 24.42
N ARG A 68 -14.49 -40.15 25.18
CA ARG A 68 -13.16 -39.62 25.50
C ARG A 68 -12.31 -39.46 24.23
N SER A 69 -12.26 -40.49 23.39
CA SER A 69 -11.52 -40.43 22.12
C SER A 69 -12.05 -39.33 21.20
N ASP A 70 -13.37 -39.13 21.14
CA ASP A 70 -13.96 -38.07 20.32
C ASP A 70 -13.66 -36.68 20.88
N ALA A 71 -13.69 -36.53 22.21
CA ALA A 71 -13.33 -35.28 22.87
C ALA A 71 -11.84 -34.94 22.68
N GLU A 72 -10.95 -35.93 22.80
CA GLU A 72 -9.51 -35.77 22.54
C GLU A 72 -9.25 -35.31 21.10
N ARG A 73 -9.92 -35.91 20.10
CA ARG A 73 -9.82 -35.49 18.69
C ARG A 73 -10.31 -34.06 18.45
N LYS A 74 -11.43 -33.69 19.07
CA LYS A 74 -11.96 -32.33 18.97
C LYS A 74 -11.02 -31.31 19.60
N LEU A 75 -10.45 -31.65 20.75
CA LEU A 75 -9.49 -30.79 21.45
C LEU A 75 -8.23 -30.58 20.60
N GLU A 76 -7.72 -31.63 19.96
CA GLU A 76 -6.56 -31.52 19.08
C GLU A 76 -6.85 -30.65 17.84
N SER A 77 -8.01 -30.86 17.21
CA SER A 77 -8.47 -30.03 16.09
C SER A 77 -8.61 -28.56 16.48
N LEU A 78 -9.17 -28.28 17.66
CA LEU A 78 -9.35 -26.91 18.14
C LEU A 78 -8.02 -26.23 18.48
N LYS A 79 -7.04 -26.97 19.02
CA LYS A 79 -5.68 -26.46 19.23
C LYS A 79 -4.99 -26.10 17.92
N ALA A 80 -5.12 -26.95 16.90
CA ALA A 80 -4.56 -26.67 15.58
C ALA A 80 -5.17 -25.39 14.98
N GLN A 81 -6.51 -25.26 15.04
CA GLN A 81 -7.20 -24.05 14.58
C GLN A 81 -6.79 -22.80 15.37
N TYR A 82 -6.59 -22.93 16.68
CA TYR A 82 -6.13 -21.83 17.52
C TYR A 82 -4.74 -21.34 17.10
N HIS A 83 -3.80 -22.26 16.88
CA HIS A 83 -2.46 -21.90 16.43
C HIS A 83 -2.44 -21.30 15.02
N GLU A 84 -3.29 -21.80 14.12
CA GLU A 84 -3.43 -21.21 12.78
C GLU A 84 -4.00 -19.78 12.85
N LEU A 85 -5.01 -19.57 13.71
CA LEU A 85 -5.59 -18.25 13.91
C LEU A 85 -4.59 -17.28 14.56
N GLU A 86 -3.82 -17.74 15.55
CA GLU A 86 -2.78 -16.95 16.20
C GLU A 86 -1.69 -16.52 15.20
N ALA A 87 -1.23 -17.43 14.34
CA ALA A 87 -0.29 -17.10 13.26
C ALA A 87 -0.90 -16.09 12.28
N SER A 88 -2.16 -16.28 11.89
CA SER A 88 -2.89 -15.34 11.02
C SER A 88 -2.98 -13.94 11.63
N ILE A 89 -3.31 -13.83 12.92
CA ILE A 89 -3.36 -12.55 13.64
C ILE A 89 -1.99 -11.86 13.62
N GLN A 90 -0.90 -12.59 13.91
CA GLN A 90 0.46 -12.02 13.85
C GLN A 90 0.82 -11.50 12.45
N THR A 91 0.45 -12.23 11.40
CA THR A 91 0.68 -11.75 10.02
C THR A 91 -0.14 -10.50 9.69
N LEU A 92 -1.39 -10.42 10.19
CA LEU A 92 -2.23 -9.25 10.00
C LEU A 92 -1.67 -8.04 10.76
N GLU A 93 -1.21 -8.21 12.00
CA GLU A 93 -0.60 -7.14 12.79
C GLU A 93 0.67 -6.57 12.14
N THR A 94 1.56 -7.45 11.66
CA THR A 94 2.77 -7.02 10.93
C THR A 94 2.43 -6.28 9.63
N SER A 95 1.44 -6.78 8.87
CA SER A 95 0.98 -6.11 7.65
C SER A 95 0.35 -4.74 7.93
N LYS A 96 -0.39 -4.61 9.03
CA LYS A 96 -1.02 -3.36 9.47
C LYS A 96 0.05 -2.31 9.80
N LEU A 97 1.06 -2.68 10.57
CA LEU A 97 2.18 -1.76 10.90
C LEU A 97 2.90 -1.30 9.64
N ALA A 98 3.18 -2.21 8.71
CA ALA A 98 3.80 -1.85 7.43
C ALA A 98 2.95 -0.88 6.59
N LEU A 99 1.62 -1.05 6.61
CA LEU A 99 0.68 -0.14 5.94
C LEU A 99 0.62 1.22 6.62
N GLU A 100 0.65 1.30 7.95
CA GLU A 100 0.69 2.55 8.71
C GLU A 100 1.97 3.33 8.40
N ASP A 101 3.12 2.66 8.37
CA ASP A 101 4.39 3.28 7.98
C ASP A 101 4.36 3.80 6.54
N LYS A 102 3.82 3.02 5.61
CA LYS A 102 3.67 3.44 4.20
C LYS A 102 2.75 4.65 4.08
N LYS A 103 1.63 4.67 4.81
CA LYS A 103 0.69 5.79 4.84
C LYS A 103 1.38 7.06 5.34
N ARG A 104 2.14 6.97 6.44
CA ARG A 104 2.88 8.12 6.99
C ARG A 104 3.90 8.69 5.99
N ARG A 105 4.63 7.82 5.27
CA ARG A 105 5.58 8.27 4.23
C ARG A 105 4.88 8.99 3.09
N LEU A 106 3.74 8.45 2.62
CA LEU A 106 2.96 9.08 1.56
C LEU A 106 2.36 10.41 1.99
N GLU A 107 1.93 10.56 3.25
CA GLU A 107 1.46 11.84 3.78
C GLU A 107 2.58 12.89 3.79
N GLN A 108 3.79 12.52 4.22
CA GLN A 108 4.96 13.41 4.19
C GLN A 108 5.34 13.82 2.76
N GLU A 109 5.35 12.87 1.82
CA GLU A 109 5.64 13.15 0.41
C GLU A 109 4.59 14.07 -0.21
N ARG A 110 3.30 13.86 0.11
CA ARG A 110 2.22 14.73 -0.34
C ARG A 110 2.38 16.15 0.17
N GLU A 111 2.72 16.33 1.45
CA GLU A 111 2.96 17.65 2.02
C GLU A 111 4.15 18.35 1.36
N ALA A 112 5.25 17.64 1.14
CA ALA A 112 6.42 18.17 0.43
C ALA A 112 6.05 18.63 -0.99
N LEU A 113 5.36 17.79 -1.76
CA LEU A 113 4.91 18.13 -3.11
C LEU A 113 3.94 19.33 -3.13
N GLU A 114 3.07 19.45 -2.12
CA GLU A 114 2.18 20.60 -2.00
C GLU A 114 2.97 21.89 -1.76
N THR A 115 4.00 21.84 -0.92
CA THR A 115 4.88 23.01 -0.69
C THR A 115 5.64 23.41 -1.95
N ASP A 116 6.19 22.44 -2.69
CA ASP A 116 6.89 22.69 -3.94
C ASP A 116 5.96 23.28 -5.00
N THR A 117 4.73 22.76 -5.09
CA THR A 117 3.71 23.27 -6.03
C THR A 117 3.37 24.73 -5.74
N LYS A 118 3.21 25.10 -4.46
CA LYS A 118 2.95 26.49 -4.06
C LYS A 118 4.13 27.41 -4.40
N LYS A 119 5.36 26.93 -4.19
CA LYS A 119 6.58 27.67 -4.54
C LYS A 119 6.71 27.88 -6.05
N LEU A 120 6.53 26.84 -6.85
CA LEU A 120 6.58 26.94 -8.31
C LEU A 120 5.45 27.85 -8.84
N SER A 121 4.28 27.81 -8.21
CA SER A 121 3.17 28.71 -8.56
C SER A 121 3.53 30.18 -8.30
N SER A 122 4.13 30.52 -7.16
CA SER A 122 4.53 31.89 -6.86
C SER A 122 5.67 32.37 -7.76
N GLU A 123 6.64 31.52 -8.06
CA GLU A 123 7.71 31.81 -9.02
C GLU A 123 7.16 32.09 -10.42
N ASN A 124 6.21 31.28 -10.90
CA ASN A 124 5.56 31.50 -12.20
C ASN A 124 4.80 32.83 -12.26
N ILE A 125 4.09 33.21 -11.19
CA ILE A 125 3.42 34.51 -11.11
C ILE A 125 4.44 35.65 -11.18
N ALA A 126 5.54 35.55 -10.43
CA ALA A 126 6.59 36.57 -10.44
C ALA A 126 7.27 36.69 -11.83
N LEU A 127 7.51 35.56 -12.50
CA LEU A 127 8.04 35.54 -13.86
C LEU A 127 7.05 36.15 -14.87
N ALA A 128 5.76 35.86 -14.75
CA ALA A 128 4.73 36.45 -15.60
C ALA A 128 4.72 37.99 -15.50
N PHE A 129 4.74 38.53 -14.27
CA PHE A 129 4.85 39.98 -14.07
C PHE A 129 6.11 40.58 -14.67
N LYS A 130 7.25 39.87 -14.56
CA LYS A 130 8.52 40.34 -15.14
C LYS A 130 8.48 40.35 -16.67
N VAL A 131 7.85 39.35 -17.29
CA VAL A 131 7.66 39.29 -18.74
C VAL A 131 6.76 40.43 -19.21
N GLU A 132 5.65 40.70 -18.51
CA GLU A 132 4.76 41.82 -18.82
C GLU A 132 5.50 43.17 -18.72
N ALA A 133 6.25 43.41 -17.65
CA ALA A 133 7.04 44.62 -17.47
C ALA A 133 8.08 44.81 -18.58
N LEU A 134 8.82 43.76 -18.95
CA LEU A 134 9.79 43.82 -20.04
C LEU A 134 9.13 44.03 -21.41
N THR A 135 7.92 43.51 -21.60
CA THR A 135 7.15 43.71 -22.84
C THR A 135 6.75 45.18 -22.96
N SER A 136 6.19 45.77 -21.90
CA SER A 136 5.87 47.21 -21.86
C SER A 136 7.10 48.09 -22.12
N GLN A 137 8.24 47.78 -21.50
CA GLN A 137 9.48 48.53 -21.73
C GLN A 137 9.98 48.40 -23.18
N ASN A 138 9.86 47.23 -23.78
CA ASN A 138 10.23 47.04 -25.19
C ASN A 138 9.31 47.83 -26.12
N ASP A 139 8.01 47.89 -25.84
CA ASP A 139 7.06 48.66 -26.63
C ASP A 139 7.36 50.16 -26.55
N GLU A 140 7.66 50.68 -25.35
CA GLU A 140 8.10 52.08 -25.17
C GLU A 140 9.40 52.39 -25.93
N LEU A 141 10.38 51.49 -25.88
CA LEU A 141 11.63 51.64 -26.62
C LEU A 141 11.41 51.58 -28.13
N PHE A 142 10.50 50.74 -28.60
CA PHE A 142 10.13 50.64 -30.00
C PHE A 142 9.51 51.95 -30.49
N ASP A 143 8.56 52.51 -29.75
CA ASP A 143 7.91 53.78 -30.06
C ASP A 143 8.90 54.95 -30.07
N ALA A 144 9.78 55.02 -29.06
CA ALA A 144 10.83 56.04 -29.00
C ALA A 144 11.80 55.93 -30.19
N ASN A 145 12.15 54.72 -30.62
CA ASN A 145 13.03 54.50 -31.76
C ASN A 145 12.34 54.91 -33.07
N GLU A 146 11.06 54.59 -33.26
CA GLU A 146 10.27 55.06 -34.41
C GLU A 146 10.17 56.58 -34.46
N GLN A 147 10.00 57.25 -33.30
CA GLN A 147 10.01 58.70 -33.25
C GLN A 147 11.38 59.28 -33.63
N LEU A 148 12.47 58.74 -33.08
CA LEU A 148 13.83 59.16 -33.42
C LEU A 148 14.16 58.96 -34.92
N LYS A 149 13.64 57.91 -35.55
CA LYS A 149 13.79 57.72 -37.01
C LYS A 149 13.09 58.82 -37.80
N LYS A 150 11.87 59.23 -37.40
CA LYS A 150 11.15 60.33 -38.03
C LYS A 150 11.89 61.65 -37.85
N ASP A 151 12.30 61.97 -36.62
CA ASP A 151 13.02 63.20 -36.32
C ASP A 151 14.34 63.28 -37.09
N ASN A 152 15.10 62.18 -37.19
CA ASN A 152 16.32 62.13 -38.00
C ASN A 152 16.06 62.38 -39.48
N LYS A 153 14.95 61.85 -40.03
CA LYS A 153 14.56 62.10 -41.42
C LYS A 153 14.22 63.58 -41.63
N ASP A 154 13.49 64.19 -40.70
CA ASP A 154 13.11 65.60 -40.79
C ASP A 154 14.32 66.53 -40.64
N LEU A 155 15.22 66.24 -39.70
CA LEU A 155 16.49 66.95 -39.56
C LEU A 155 17.32 66.85 -40.84
N LYS A 156 17.41 65.67 -41.45
CA LYS A 156 18.11 65.50 -42.73
C LYS A 156 17.48 66.37 -43.82
N ASN A 157 16.16 66.41 -43.93
CA ASN A 157 15.46 67.26 -44.89
C ASN A 157 15.74 68.75 -44.65
N ILE A 158 15.75 69.20 -43.39
CA ILE A 158 16.08 70.58 -43.01
C ILE A 158 17.53 70.91 -43.39
N VAL A 159 18.48 70.03 -43.05
CA VAL A 159 19.89 70.20 -43.39
C VAL A 159 20.07 70.30 -44.90
N ASP A 160 19.42 69.45 -45.67
CA ASP A 160 19.47 69.47 -47.14
C ASP A 160 18.86 70.77 -47.70
N ALA A 161 17.75 71.26 -47.12
CA ALA A 161 17.16 72.54 -47.50
C ALA A 161 18.04 73.75 -47.18
N ILE A 162 18.76 73.73 -46.03
CA ILE A 162 19.75 74.75 -45.67
C ILE A 162 20.93 74.70 -46.65
N ARG A 163 21.47 73.51 -46.93
CA ARG A 163 22.55 73.31 -47.92
C ARG A 163 22.15 73.86 -49.29
N PHE A 164 20.92 73.59 -49.74
CA PHE A 164 20.42 74.11 -51.02
C PHE A 164 20.28 75.64 -51.02
N ARG A 165 19.73 76.23 -49.95
CA ARG A 165 19.66 77.69 -49.79
C ARG A 165 21.04 78.34 -49.79
N LEU A 166 21.97 77.82 -49.00
CA LEU A 166 23.35 78.30 -48.97
C LEU A 166 24.01 78.22 -50.35
N ALA A 167 23.84 77.11 -51.08
CA ALA A 167 24.36 76.98 -52.43
C ALA A 167 23.76 78.02 -53.39
N ARG A 168 22.45 78.30 -53.30
CA ARG A 168 21.75 79.31 -54.10
C ARG A 168 22.25 80.72 -53.79
N ASP A 169 22.28 81.09 -52.52
CA ASP A 169 22.66 82.43 -52.08
C ASP A 169 24.14 82.71 -52.39
N THR A 170 24.99 81.69 -52.27
CA THR A 170 26.40 81.77 -52.68
C THR A 170 26.54 81.98 -54.18
N LYS A 171 25.76 81.26 -55.01
CA LYS A 171 25.74 81.49 -56.46
C LYS A 171 25.35 82.92 -56.81
N ALA A 172 24.37 83.50 -56.11
CA ALA A 172 23.99 84.90 -56.29
C ALA A 172 25.10 85.88 -55.85
N LEU A 173 25.76 85.63 -54.72
CA LEU A 173 26.87 86.46 -54.24
C LEU A 173 28.08 86.45 -55.19
N LEU A 174 28.36 85.31 -55.85
CA LEU A 174 29.43 85.21 -56.85
C LEU A 174 29.14 86.01 -58.14
N GLN A 175 27.90 86.45 -58.38
CA GLN A 175 27.53 87.26 -59.54
C GLN A 175 27.80 88.77 -59.36
N TYR A 176 28.08 89.24 -58.13
CA TYR A 176 28.51 90.62 -57.92
C TYR A 176 29.89 90.87 -58.55
N GLU A 177 30.10 92.10 -59.06
CA GLU A 177 31.29 92.49 -59.85
C GLU A 177 32.58 92.61 -59.02
N ASP A 178 32.47 92.62 -57.69
CA ASP A 178 33.60 92.86 -56.78
C ASP A 178 34.49 91.62 -56.59
N ASN A 179 35.73 91.69 -57.11
CA ASN A 179 36.63 90.53 -57.27
C ASN A 179 37.18 89.99 -55.92
N GLU A 180 37.34 90.85 -54.91
CA GLU A 180 37.88 90.45 -53.61
C GLU A 180 36.83 89.77 -52.71
N LEU A 181 35.58 90.23 -52.75
CA LEU A 181 34.45 89.56 -52.09
C LEU A 181 34.26 88.14 -52.65
N ARG A 182 34.38 87.98 -53.97
CA ARG A 182 34.28 86.67 -54.65
C ARG A 182 35.35 85.69 -54.18
N LYS A 183 36.62 86.12 -54.09
CA LYS A 183 37.73 85.28 -53.61
C LYS A 183 37.60 84.90 -52.13
N ALA A 184 37.14 85.82 -51.29
CA ALA A 184 36.93 85.56 -49.86
C ALA A 184 35.80 84.54 -49.62
N LEU A 185 34.69 84.65 -50.36
CA LEU A 185 33.57 83.70 -50.32
C LEU A 185 33.99 82.28 -50.73
N ILE A 186 34.78 82.15 -51.79
CA ILE A 186 35.27 80.84 -52.27
C ILE A 186 36.15 80.15 -51.21
N ARG A 187 37.00 80.90 -50.49
CA ARG A 187 37.83 80.33 -49.40
C ARG A 187 36.99 79.86 -48.22
N LEU A 188 35.98 80.63 -47.82
CA LEU A 188 35.13 80.33 -46.67
C LEU A 188 34.28 79.06 -46.91
N PHE A 189 33.76 78.88 -48.11
CA PHE A 189 33.02 77.68 -48.51
C PHE A 189 33.89 76.41 -48.51
N ARG A 190 35.15 76.51 -48.93
CA ARG A 190 36.09 75.38 -48.93
C ARG A 190 36.42 74.87 -47.53
N TRP A 191 36.21 75.70 -46.50
CA TRP A 191 36.47 75.36 -45.10
C TRP A 191 35.23 74.81 -44.38
N THR A 192 34.02 75.17 -44.79
CA THR A 192 32.76 74.80 -44.11
C THR A 192 32.01 73.62 -44.73
N LEU A 193 32.35 73.22 -45.95
CA LEU A 193 31.73 72.08 -46.68
C LEU A 193 32.69 70.90 -46.90
N GLY A 194 33.88 70.94 -46.31
CA GLY A 194 34.82 69.81 -46.24
C GLY A 194 34.52 68.91 -45.05
#